data_AF-X1GP79-F1
#
_entry.id   AF-X1GP79-F1
#
_cell.length_a   1.000
_cell.length_b   1.000
_cell.length_c   1.000
_cell.angle_alpha   90.00
_cell.angle_beta   90.00
_cell.angle_gamma   90.00
#
_symmetry.space_group_name_H-M   'P 1'
#
loop_
_entity.id
_entity.type
_entity.pdbx_description
1 polymer ?
#
loop_
_entity_poly.entity_id
_entity_poly.type
_entity_poly.pdbx_seq_one_letter_code
_entity_poly.pdbx_strand_id
1 'polypeptide(L)' 'MVRTIVGTLLEVGKGKIDYLEMKKILEAKNRKKAGKTVPAKGLFLMKVKY' A
#
# COMPACT_ATOMS: atom_id res chain seq x y z
N MET A 1 0.48 -0.38 -7.56
CA MET A 1 1.01 0.98 -7.35
C MET A 1 0.17 1.74 -6.31
N VAL A 2 -1.02 2.31 -6.52
CA VAL A 2 -1.79 2.89 -5.37
C VAL A 2 -2.46 1.80 -4.49
N ARG A 3 -3.22 0.89 -5.10
CA ARG A 3 -3.92 -0.22 -4.41
C ARG A 3 -3.00 -1.14 -3.60
N THR A 4 -1.75 -1.25 -4.01
CA THR A 4 -0.73 -2.05 -3.30
C THR A 4 -0.27 -1.36 -2.01
N ILE A 5 -0.04 -0.04 -2.08
CA ILE A 5 0.36 0.76 -0.92
C ILE A 5 -0.78 0.75 0.11
N VAL A 6 -2.02 0.96 -0.35
CA VAL A 6 -3.22 0.86 0.51
C VAL A 6 -3.36 -0.53 1.13
N GLY A 7 -3.09 -1.60 0.38
CA GLY A 7 -3.10 -2.97 0.93
C GLY A 7 -2.07 -3.20 2.03
N THR A 8 -0.86 -2.65 1.86
CA THR A 8 0.20 -2.73 2.88
C THR A 8 -0.19 -1.91 4.12
N LEU A 9 -0.74 -0.71 3.93
CA LEU A 9 -1.27 0.14 5.02
C LEU A 9 -2.40 -0.54 5.79
N LEU A 10 -3.30 -1.27 5.11
CA LEU A 10 -4.37 -2.03 5.76
C LEU A 10 -3.83 -3.16 6.62
N GLU A 11 -2.71 -3.79 6.23
CA GLU A 11 -2.09 -4.83 7.03
C GLU A 11 -1.39 -4.24 8.27
N VAL A 12 -0.77 -3.06 8.13
CA VAL A 12 -0.25 -2.30 9.29
C VAL A 12 -1.38 -1.89 10.24
N GLY A 13 -2.46 -1.31 9.72
CA GLY A 13 -3.63 -0.92 10.53
C GLY A 13 -4.36 -2.09 11.19
N LYS A 14 -4.17 -3.32 10.67
CA LYS A 14 -4.66 -4.56 11.28
C LYS A 14 -3.66 -5.20 12.25
N GLY A 15 -2.50 -4.59 12.48
CA GLY A 15 -1.44 -5.11 13.35
C GLY A 15 -0.72 -6.33 12.79
N LYS A 16 -0.82 -6.62 11.49
CA LYS A 16 -0.15 -7.77 10.86
C LYS A 16 1.30 -7.47 10.46
N ILE A 17 1.63 -6.20 10.26
CA ILE A 17 2.97 -5.74 9.94
C ILE A 17 3.25 -4.50 10.78
N ASP A 18 4.50 -4.33 11.20
CA ASP A 18 4.89 -3.16 11.96
C ASP A 18 5.05 -1.93 11.04
N TYR A 19 4.87 -0.73 11.59
CA TYR A 19 5.01 0.51 10.84
C TYR A 19 6.47 0.72 10.37
N LEU A 20 7.46 0.24 11.12
CA LEU A 20 8.87 0.26 10.70
C LEU A 20 9.11 -0.62 9.47
N GLU A 21 8.37 -1.72 9.37
CA GLU A 21 8.47 -2.67 8.27
C GLU A 21 7.90 -2.07 6.98
N MET A 22 6.87 -1.23 7.08
CA MET A 22 6.37 -0.46 5.95
C MET A 22 7.45 0.44 5.33
N LYS A 23 8.29 1.10 6.15
CA LYS A 23 9.40 1.91 5.66
C LYS A 23 10.42 1.05 4.90
N LYS A 24 10.77 -0.12 5.42
CA LYS A 24 11.63 -1.09 4.73
C LYS A 24 11.05 -1.57 3.40
N ILE A 25 9.73 -1.78 3.33
CA ILE A 25 9.03 -2.19 2.09
C ILE A 25 9.11 -1.09 1.02
N LEU A 26 8.93 0.17 1.42
CA LEU A 26 9.06 1.34 0.54
C LEU A 26 10.49 1.50 0.01
N GLU A 27 11.49 1.40 0.90
CA GLU A 27 12.91 1.50 0.55
C GLU A 27 13.37 0.35 -0.36
N ALA A 28 12.87 -0.87 -0.11
CA ALA A 28 13.21 -2.03 -0.91
C ALA A 28 12.70 -1.93 -2.37
N LYS A 29 11.77 -1.02 -2.68
CA LYS A 29 11.16 -0.82 -4.01
C LYS A 29 10.70 -2.13 -4.68
N ASN A 30 10.36 -3.14 -3.88
CA ASN A 30 10.11 -4.48 -4.35
C ASN A 30 8.63 -4.85 -4.15
N ARG A 31 7.94 -5.05 -5.27
CA ARG A 31 6.51 -5.43 -5.30
C ARG A 31 6.20 -6.68 -4.50
N LYS A 32 7.12 -7.64 -4.43
CA LYS A 32 6.94 -8.91 -3.70
C LYS A 32 6.92 -8.72 -2.18
N LYS A 33 7.56 -7.66 -1.68
CA LYS A 33 7.56 -7.30 -0.25
C LYS A 33 6.35 -6.47 0.17
N ALA A 34 5.64 -5.89 -0.80
CA ALA A 34 4.45 -5.10 -0.53
C ALA A 34 3.21 -5.98 -0.36
N GLY A 35 2.26 -5.50 0.44
CA GLY A 35 1.02 -6.20 0.78
C GLY A 35 0.13 -6.53 -0.41
N LYS A 36 -0.96 -7.25 -0.12
CA LYS A 36 -1.91 -7.71 -1.14
C LYS A 36 -2.51 -6.55 -1.94
N THR A 37 -2.74 -6.78 -3.24
CA THR A 37 -3.47 -5.82 -4.06
C THR A 37 -4.93 -5.79 -3.61
N VAL A 38 -5.38 -4.66 -3.07
CA VAL A 38 -6.80 -4.50 -2.69
C VAL A 38 -7.70 -4.44 -3.92
N PRO A 39 -9.01 -4.76 -3.83
CA PRO A 39 -9.95 -4.65 -4.95
C PRO A 39 -9.99 -3.26 -5.60
N ALA A 40 -10.34 -3.20 -6.89
CA ALA A 40 -10.37 -1.95 -7.65
C ALA A 40 -11.53 -1.02 -7.26
N LYS A 41 -12.65 -1.60 -6.79
CA LYS A 41 -13.91 -0.89 -6.49
C LYS A 41 -13.83 0.24 -5.45
N GLY A 42 -12.71 0.34 -4.72
CA GLY A 42 -12.48 1.40 -3.73
C GLY A 42 -11.53 2.51 -4.18
N LEU A 43 -11.00 2.46 -5.40
CA LEU A 43 -10.07 3.46 -5.92
C LEU A 43 -10.80 4.41 -6.89
N PHE A 44 -10.73 5.71 -6.62
CA PHE A 44 -11.29 6.77 -7.47
C PHE A 44 -10.25 7.85 -7.75
N LEU A 45 -10.19 8.32 -9.00
CA LEU A 45 -9.37 9.48 -9.38
C LEU A 45 -10.15 10.75 -9.01
N MET A 46 -9.65 11.51 -8.03
CA MET A 46 -10.37 12.67 -7.50
C MET A 46 -10.16 13.94 -8.34
N LYS A 47 -8.92 14.23 -8.74
CA LYS A 47 -8.56 15.46 -9.45
C LYS A 47 -7.24 15.27 -10.17
N VAL A 48 -7.13 15.86 -11.36
CA VAL A 48 -5.85 16.08 -12.05
C VAL A 48 -5.59 17.58 -12.05
N LYS A 49 -4.41 17.99 -11.60
CA LYS A 49 -3.92 19.36 -11.73
C LYS A 49 -2.94 19.39 -12.90
N TYR A 50 -3.11 20.40 -13.75
CA TYR A 50 -2.18 20.73 -14.83
C TYR A 50 -1.23 21.83 -14.35
#